data_AF-A0A392PPF2-F1
#
_entry.id   AF-A0A392PPF2-F1
#
_cell.length_a   1.000
_cell.length_b   1.000
_cell.length_c   1.000
_cell.angle_alpha   90.00
_cell.angle_beta   90.00
_cell.angle_gamma   90.00
#
_symmetry.space_group_name_H-M   'P 1'
#
loop_
_entity.id
_entity.type
_entity.pdbx_description
1 polymer ?
#
loop_
_entity_poly.entity_id
_entity_poly.type
_entity_poly.pdbx_seq_one_letter_code
_entity_poly.pdbx_strand_id
1 'polypeptide(L)' 'CDAKALEDSLCKRVIVTRDETITRWLDPEAAALSRDSLAKIVYTRLFDW' A
#
# COMPACT_ATOMS: atom_id res chain seq x y z
N CYS A 1 7.74 -8.09 -9.71
CA CYS A 1 6.91 -7.79 -8.53
C CYS A 1 6.18 -9.05 -8.11
N ASP A 2 6.11 -9.31 -6.81
CA ASP A 2 5.18 -10.29 -6.26
C ASP A 2 3.79 -9.64 -6.19
N ALA A 3 2.85 -10.18 -6.97
CA ALA A 3 1.49 -9.64 -7.05
C ALA A 3 0.76 -9.73 -5.71
N LYS A 4 1.01 -10.79 -4.94
CA LYS A 4 0.37 -11.02 -3.65
C LYS A 4 0.92 -10.07 -2.60
N ALA A 5 2.23 -9.85 -2.60
CA ALA A 5 2.86 -8.85 -1.73
C ALA A 5 2.37 -7.42 -2.05
N LEU A 6 2.13 -7.11 -3.33
CA LEU A 6 1.58 -5.81 -3.74
C LEU A 6 0.13 -5.63 -3.26
N GLU A 7 -0.73 -6.64 -3.46
CA GLU A 7 -2.09 -6.62 -2.96
C GLU A 7 -2.13 -6.46 -1.43
N ASP A 8 -1.31 -7.23 -0.72
CA ASP A 8 -1.20 -7.14 0.73
C ASP A 8 -0.75 -5.75 1.18
N SER A 9 0.20 -5.13 0.48
CA SER A 9 0.65 -3.77 0.78
C SER A 9 -0.40 -2.69 0.51
N LEU A 10 -1.33 -2.92 -0.42
CA LEU A 10 -2.38 -1.95 -0.79
C LEU A 10 -3.63 -2.12 0.07
N CYS A 11 -3.97 -3.36 0.44
CA CYS A 11 -5.23 -3.72 1.08
C CYS A 11 -5.09 -4.03 2.57
N LYS A 12 -3.88 -4.20 3.10
CA LYS A 12 -3.64 -4.50 4.53
C LYS A 12 -2.72 -3.48 5.17
N ARG A 13 -3.06 -3.10 6.40
CA ARG A 13 -2.21 -2.33 7.28
C ARG A 13 -1.61 -3.24 8.33
N VAL A 14 -0.28 -3.34 8.28
CA VAL A 14 0.51 -4.06 9.28
C VAL A 14 0.85 -3.08 10.39
N ILE A 15 0.35 -3.33 11.60
CA ILE A 15 0.61 -2.54 12.79
C ILE A 15 1.53 -3.35 13.68
N VAL A 16 2.77 -2.91 13.82
CA VAL A 16 3.76 -3.55 14.70
C VAL A 16 3.65 -2.91 16.09
N THR A 17 3.27 -3.70 17.08
CA THR A 17 3.32 -3.34 18.51
C THR A 17 4.50 -4.05 19.18
N ARG A 18 4.76 -3.79 20.47
CA ARG A 18 5.91 -4.36 21.19
C ARG A 18 5.90 -5.88 21.26
N ASP A 19 4.71 -6.48 21.33
CA ASP A 19 4.53 -7.92 21.57
C ASP A 19 3.98 -8.66 20.35
N GLU A 20 3.33 -7.96 19.42
CA GLU A 20 2.68 -8.60 18.28
C GLU A 20 2.63 -7.73 17.02
N THR A 21 2.48 -8.40 15.87
CA THR A 21 2.19 -7.75 14.60
C THR A 21 0.74 -8.01 14.24
N ILE A 22 -0.07 -6.96 14.27
CA ILE A 22 -1.50 -7.03 13.97
C ILE A 22 -1.72 -6.57 12.53
N THR A 23 -2.22 -7.48 11.69
CA THR A 23 -2.59 -7.16 10.30
C THR A 23 -4.09 -6.93 10.22
N ARG A 24 -4.50 -5.75 9.74
CA ARG A 24 -5.91 -5.40 9.51
C ARG A 24 -6.14 -5.03 8.06
N TRP A 25 -7.32 -5.36 7.55
CA TRP A 25 -7.76 -4.89 6.24
C TRP A 25 -8.02 -3.38 6.28
N LEU A 26 -7.64 -2.70 5.20
CA LEU A 26 -8.00 -1.29 4.99
C LEU A 26 -9.42 -1.18 4.46
N ASP A 27 -10.05 -0.05 4.75
CA ASP A 27 -11.29 0.34 4.08
C ASP A 27 -11.05 0.47 2.57
N PRO A 28 -12.03 0.11 1.71
CA PRO A 28 -11.87 0.15 0.25
C PRO A 28 -11.41 1.52 -0.28
N GLU A 29 -11.88 2.61 0.33
CA GLU A 29 -11.49 3.97 -0.02
C GLU A 29 -10.02 4.25 0.31
N ALA A 30 -9.53 3.79 1.46
CA ALA A 30 -8.13 3.92 1.84
C ALA A 30 -7.21 3.08 0.95
N ALA A 31 -7.64 1.87 0.55
CA ALA A 31 -6.91 1.04 -0.41
C ALA A 31 -6.83 1.70 -1.80
N ALA A 32 -7.93 2.31 -2.26
CA ALA A 32 -7.96 3.07 -3.51
C ALA A 32 -7.00 4.28 -3.47
N LEU A 33 -6.98 5.02 -2.37
CA LEU A 33 -6.06 6.14 -2.17
C LEU A 33 -4.58 5.70 -2.22
N SER A 34 -4.27 4.56 -1.60
CA SER A 34 -2.92 3.97 -1.62
C SER A 34 -2.47 3.62 -3.04
N ARG A 35 -3.35 2.98 -3.82
CA ARG A 35 -3.12 2.68 -5.25
C ARG A 35 -2.85 3.95 -6.06
N ASP A 36 -3.68 4.97 -5.91
CA ASP A 36 -3.56 6.20 -6.69
C ASP A 36 -2.29 6.98 -6.32
N SER A 37 -1.90 6.95 -5.05
CA SER A 37 -0.64 7.53 -4.57
C SER A 37 0.57 6.80 -5.14
N LEU A 38 0.54 5.46 -5.18
CA LEU A 38 1.58 4.66 -5.82
C LEU A 38 1.71 5.01 -7.31
N ALA A 39 0.58 5.12 -8.03
CA ALA A 39 0.59 5.51 -9.43
C ALA A 39 1.21 6.90 -9.64
N LYS A 40 0.86 7.88 -8.80
CA LYS A 40 1.48 9.23 -8.83
C LYS A 40 2.99 9.16 -8.65
N ILE A 41 3.47 8.44 -7.63
CA ILE A 41 4.91 8.31 -7.34
C ILE A 41 5.65 7.68 -8.53
N VAL A 42 5.11 6.59 -9.08
CA VAL A 42 5.72 5.90 -10.23
C VAL A 42 5.76 6.82 -11.44
N TYR A 43 4.65 7.52 -11.72
CA TYR A 43 4.56 8.41 -12.87
C TYR A 43 5.48 9.61 -12.75
N THR A 44 5.55 10.24 -11.56
CA THR A 44 6.51 11.31 -11.28
C THR A 44 7.93 10.81 -11.54
N ARG A 45 8.36 9.70 -10.94
CA ARG A 45 9.72 9.16 -11.16
C ARG A 45 10.02 8.77 -12.60
N LEU A 46 9.01 8.34 -13.36
CA LEU A 46 9.18 7.93 -14.76
C LEU A 46 9.28 9.14 -15.70
N PHE A 47 8.60 10.23 -15.36
CA PHE A 47 8.50 11.45 -16.15
C PHE A 47 8.93 12.67 -15.34
N ASP A 48 10.01 12.54 -14.55
CA ASP A 48 10.62 13.62 -13.77
C ASP A 48 11.14 14.68 -14.76
N TRP A 49 10.25 15.61 -15.13
CA TRP A 49 10.54 16.81 -15.91
C TRP A 49 11.33 17.85 -15.11
#